data_AF-A0A924N2S9-F1
#
_entry.id   AF-A0A924N2S9-F1
#
_cell.length_a   1.000
_cell.length_b   1.000
_cell.length_c   1.000
_cell.angle_alpha   90.00
_cell.angle_beta   90.00
_cell.angle_gamma   90.00
#
_symmetry.space_group_name_H-M   'P 1'
#
loop_
_entity.id
_entity.type
_entity.pdbx_description
1 polymer ?
#
loop_
_entity_poly.entity_id
_entity_poly.type
_entity_poly.pdbx_seq_one_letter_code
_entity_poly.pdbx_strand_id
1 'polypeptide(L)' 'IRVEFMIDVRNSRSQAAVEKLGADKDGVLRNHKITWTGHVRDTAVFSITDADWPGVKQRLDYRLQESFV' A
#
# COMPACT_ATOMS: atom_id res chain seq x y z
N ILE A 1 -11.57 -9.95 -7.08
CA ILE A 1 -11.82 -8.94 -6.01
C ILE A 1 -10.57 -8.07 -5.89
N ARG A 2 -10.70 -6.76 -5.64
CA ARG A 2 -9.58 -5.83 -5.53
C ARG A 2 -9.62 -5.10 -4.18
N VAL A 3 -8.50 -5.09 -3.47
CA VAL A 3 -8.30 -4.32 -2.25
C VAL A 3 -7.36 -3.16 -2.55
N GLU A 4 -7.74 -1.96 -2.14
CA GLU A 4 -7.01 -0.72 -2.45
C GLU A 4 -6.38 -0.09 -1.22
N PHE A 5 -5.19 0.48 -1.40
CA PHE A 5 -4.48 1.28 -0.41
C PHE A 5 -4.25 2.69 -0.95
N MET A 6 -4.72 3.70 -0.20
CA MET A 6 -4.60 5.11 -0.57
C MET A 6 -3.69 5.87 0.39
N ILE A 7 -2.47 6.16 -0.05
CA ILE A 7 -1.40 6.68 0.80
C ILE A 7 -1.01 8.09 0.32
N ASP A 8 -0.66 8.99 1.25
CA ASP A 8 -0.08 10.29 0.89
C ASP A 8 1.26 10.07 0.18
N VAL A 9 1.49 10.73 -0.96
CA VAL A 9 2.74 10.62 -1.73
C VAL A 9 3.97 10.99 -0.90
N ARG A 10 3.83 11.83 0.14
CA ARG A 10 4.94 12.19 1.05
C ARG A 10 5.24 11.12 2.09
N ASN A 11 4.33 10.18 2.33
CA ASN A 11 4.52 9.10 3.30
C ASN A 11 5.26 7.93 2.64
N SER A 12 6.58 8.06 2.49
CA SER A 12 7.45 7.04 1.91
C SER A 12 7.47 5.74 2.73
N ARG A 13 7.35 5.84 4.06
CA ARG A 13 7.33 4.67 4.96
C ARG A 13 6.14 3.75 4.66
N SER A 14 4.94 4.31 4.56
CA SER A 14 3.76 3.49 4.26
C SER A 14 3.75 2.98 2.83
N GLN A 15 4.24 3.77 1.85
CA GLN A 15 4.42 3.31 0.46
C GLN A 15 5.35 2.09 0.41
N ALA A 16 6.54 2.19 1.02
CA ALA A 16 7.48 1.08 1.08
C ALA A 16 6.90 -0.14 1.80
N ALA A 17 6.05 0.04 2.82
CA ALA A 17 5.42 -1.05 3.52
C ALA A 17 4.41 -1.82 2.65
N VAL A 18 3.57 -1.14 1.86
CA VAL A 18 2.60 -1.81 0.99
C VAL A 18 3.26 -2.42 -0.24
N GLU A 19 4.29 -1.79 -0.80
CA GLU A 19 5.13 -2.37 -1.85
C GLU A 19 5.81 -3.65 -1.35
N LYS A 20 6.38 -3.59 -0.13
CA LYS A 20 7.01 -4.74 0.54
C LYS A 20 5.98 -5.83 0.89
N LEU A 21 4.71 -5.49 1.10
CA LEU A 21 3.61 -6.45 1.27
C LEU A 21 3.27 -7.13 -0.05
N GLY A 22 3.43 -6.44 -1.18
CA GLY A 22 3.17 -6.95 -2.54
C GLY A 22 2.06 -6.25 -3.28
N ALA A 23 1.69 -5.05 -2.85
CA ALA A 23 0.75 -4.24 -3.59
C ALA A 23 1.45 -3.57 -4.78
N ASP A 24 0.80 -3.57 -5.92
CA ASP A 24 1.28 -2.86 -7.11
C ASP A 24 0.81 -1.41 -7.11
N LYS A 25 1.63 -0.51 -7.66
CA LYS A 25 1.33 0.92 -7.74
C LYS A 25 0.52 1.22 -9.00
N ASP A 26 -0.76 1.51 -8.82
CA ASP A 26 -1.66 1.82 -9.94
C ASP A 26 -1.50 3.26 -10.45
N GLY A 27 -1.09 4.20 -9.59
CA GLY A 27 -0.86 5.58 -9.98
C GLY A 27 -0.93 6.59 -8.86
N VAL A 28 -1.03 7.88 -9.23
CA VAL A 28 -1.13 9.00 -8.30
C VAL A 28 -2.30 9.90 -8.70
N LEU A 29 -3.23 10.09 -7.75
CA LEU A 29 -4.30 11.07 -7.85
C LEU A 29 -3.76 12.42 -7.35
N ARG A 30 -3.58 13.37 -8.28
CA ARG A 30 -3.10 14.73 -7.97
C ARG A 30 -4.21 15.58 -7.35
N ASN A 31 -3.87 16.39 -6.35
CA ASN A 31 -4.79 17.26 -5.62
C ASN A 31 -6.05 16.54 -5.11
N HIS A 32 -5.91 15.28 -4.70
CA HIS A 32 -7.05 14.40 -4.40
C HIS A 32 -7.85 14.83 -3.17
N LYS A 33 -7.17 15.27 -2.10
CA LYS A 33 -7.82 15.62 -0.83
C LYS A 33 -7.14 16.81 -0.16
N ILE A 34 -7.91 17.55 0.62
CA ILE A 34 -7.38 18.55 1.55
C ILE A 34 -7.31 17.89 2.94
N THR A 35 -6.14 17.91 3.57
CA THR A 35 -5.95 17.38 4.93
C THR A 35 -6.56 18.31 5.97
N TRP A 36 -6.70 17.85 7.21
CA TRP A 36 -7.17 18.70 8.32
C TRP A 36 -6.23 19.89 8.60
N THR A 37 -4.99 19.84 8.13
CA THR A 37 -4.02 20.94 8.21
C THR A 37 -4.13 21.93 7.04
N GLY A 38 -5.07 21.74 6.11
CA GLY A 38 -5.24 22.57 4.91
C GLY A 38 -4.29 22.24 3.76
N HIS A 39 -3.46 21.19 3.88
CA HIS A 39 -2.56 20.79 2.81
C HIS A 39 -3.31 20.03 1.70
N VAL A 40 -3.09 20.44 0.45
CA VAL A 40 -3.59 19.72 -0.73
C VAL A 40 -2.69 18.53 -0.99
N ARG A 41 -3.21 17.33 -0.76
CA ARG A 41 -2.49 16.06 -0.81
C ARG A 41 -2.70 15.35 -2.15
N ASP A 42 -1.57 14.91 -2.72
CA ASP A 42 -1.52 13.86 -3.73
C ASP A 42 -1.62 12.47 -3.08
N THR A 43 -2.39 11.58 -3.70
CA THR A 43 -2.61 10.23 -3.18
C THR A 43 -2.04 9.19 -4.13
N ALA A 44 -1.03 8.45 -3.67
CA ALA A 44 -0.59 7.22 -4.33
C ALA A 44 -1.62 6.11 -4.06
N VAL A 45 -2.06 5.46 -5.13
CA VAL A 45 -2.99 4.34 -5.09
C VAL A 45 -2.21 3.06 -5.39
N PHE A 46 -2.40 2.07 -4.52
CA PHE A 46 -1.87 0.73 -4.68
C PHE A 46 -2.99 -0.30 -4.56
N SER A 47 -2.75 -1.50 -5.06
CA SER A 47 -3.75 -2.57 -4.98
C SER A 47 -3.17 -3.96 -4.88
N ILE A 48 -4.01 -4.86 -4.38
CA ILE A 48 -3.80 -6.31 -4.41
C ILE A 48 -5.11 -6.92 -4.92
N THR A 49 -5.01 -7.76 -5.94
CA THR A 49 -6.16 -8.51 -6.47
C THR A 49 -6.21 -9.92 -5.87
N ASP A 50 -7.30 -10.63 -6.13
CA ASP A 50 -7.44 -12.04 -5.81
C ASP A 50 -6.44 -12.93 -6.56
N ALA A 51 -5.96 -12.51 -7.73
CA ALA A 51 -4.90 -13.21 -8.46
C ALA A 51 -3.53 -13.07 -7.78
N ASP A 52 -3.26 -11.91 -7.18
CA ASP A 52 -1.98 -11.63 -6.49
C ASP A 52 -1.93 -12.24 -5.09
N TRP A 53 -3.10 -12.40 -4.47
CA TRP A 53 -3.25 -12.78 -3.07
C TRP A 53 -2.52 -14.08 -2.67
N PRO A 54 -2.54 -15.18 -3.45
CA PRO A 54 -1.82 -16.39 -3.08
C PRO A 54 -0.32 -16.15 -2.81
N GLY A 55 0.34 -15.34 -3.65
CA GLY A 55 1.76 -15.00 -3.48
C GLY A 55 2.00 -14.05 -2.32
N VAL A 56 1.14 -13.04 -2.17
CA VAL A 56 1.19 -12.10 -1.03
C VAL A 56 1.04 -12.83 0.30
N LYS A 57 0.04 -13.72 0.40
CA LYS A 57 -0.25 -14.50 1.60
C LYS A 57 0.95 -15.36 1.99
N GLN A 58 1.53 -16.11 1.04
CA GLN A 58 2.68 -16.96 1.31
C GLN A 58 3.86 -16.16 1.89
N ARG A 59 4.19 -15.01 1.29
CA ARG A 59 5.28 -14.16 1.79
C ARG A 59 4.98 -13.55 3.16
N LEU A 60 3.73 -13.21 3.42
CA LEU A 60 3.30 -12.70 4.71
C LEU A 60 3.41 -13.77 5.80
N ASP A 61 2.91 -14.98 5.52
CA ASP A 61 2.98 -16.12 6.42
C ASP A 61 4.44 -16.45 6.77
N TYR A 62 5.35 -16.47 5.78
CA TYR A 62 6.79 -16.67 6.00
C TYR A 62 7.37 -15.63 6.97
N ARG A 63 7.05 -14.35 6.80
CA ARG A 63 7.57 -13.27 7.67
C ARG A 63 7.05 -13.34 9.10
N LEU A 64 5.80 -13.76 9.26
CA LEU A 64 5.19 -13.94 10.58
C LEU A 64 5.77 -15.16 11.30
N GLN A 65 6.21 -16.18 10.56
CA GLN A 65 6.92 -17.34 11.12
C GLN A 65 8.35 -16.99 11.55
N GLU A 66 9.05 -16.11 10.82
CA GLU A 66 10.39 -15.67 11.20
C GLU A 66 10.41 -14.72 12.41
N SER A 67 9.27 -14.10 12.76
CA SER A 67 9.20 -13.14 13.86
C SER A 67 8.88 -13.79 15.21
N PHE A 68 9.65 -14.80 15.64
CA PHE A 68 9.67 -15.30 17.03
C PHE A 68 11.01 -15.99 17.39
N VAL A 69 12.14 -15.43 16.96
CA VAL A 69 13.48 -15.75 17.49
C VAL A 69 14.26 -14.46 17.72
#